data_AF-A0A176S398-F1
#
_entry.id   AF-A0A176S398-F1
#
_cell.length_a   1.000
_cell.length_b   1.000
_cell.length_c   1.000
_cell.angle_alpha   90.00
_cell.angle_beta   90.00
_cell.angle_gamma   90.00
#
_symmetry.space_group_name_H-M   'P 1'
#
loop_
_entity.id
_entity.type
_entity.pdbx_description
1 polymer ?
#
loop_
_entity_poly.entity_id
_entity_poly.type
_entity_poly.pdbx_seq_one_letter_code
_entity_poly.pdbx_strand_id
1 'polypeptide(L)'
;MLISLRGYDLLDELRIYNRVLSESEIQQLYQMNNQPSDNCWAIYENGSLHIPCVKVMGPFGDELHYEADMQYEPLSEPMSFQLTGAKPK
;
A
#
# COMPACT_ATOMS: atom_id res chain seq x y z
N MET A 1 -31.00 5.15 8.22
CA MET A 1 -30.14 6.29 7.80
C MET A 1 -29.44 5.88 6.52
N LEU A 2 -29.77 6.50 5.38
CA LEU A 2 -29.05 6.28 4.13
C LEU A 2 -27.94 7.32 4.07
N ILE A 3 -26.69 6.88 4.01
CA ILE A 3 -25.53 7.75 3.79
C ILE A 3 -25.12 7.53 2.32
N SER A 4 -25.30 8.53 1.47
CA SER A 4 -24.79 8.52 0.10
C SER A 4 -23.53 9.37 0.05
N LEU A 5 -22.38 8.72 -0.13
CA LEU A 5 -21.10 9.39 -0.34
C LEU A 5 -20.79 9.33 -1.83
N ARG A 6 -20.75 10.49 -2.50
CA ARG A 6 -20.22 10.61 -3.85
C ARG A 6 -18.87 11.31 -3.77
N GLY A 7 -17.80 10.52 -3.83
CA GLY A 7 -16.43 10.99 -3.92
C GLY A 7 -15.64 9.99 -4.77
N TYR A 8 -14.94 10.49 -5.78
CA TYR A 8 -14.11 9.68 -6.66
C TYR A 8 -12.66 9.78 -6.16
N ASP A 9 -12.28 9.00 -5.14
CA ASP A 9 -10.87 8.75 -4.73
C ASP A 9 -10.24 9.56 -3.56
N LEU A 10 -10.99 10.23 -2.68
CA LEU A 10 -10.42 10.89 -1.47
C LEU A 10 -10.85 10.29 -0.12
N LEU A 11 -11.74 9.30 -0.11
CA LEU A 11 -12.24 8.68 1.11
C LEU A 11 -11.68 7.26 1.21
N ASP A 12 -10.72 7.07 2.12
CA ASP A 12 -10.10 5.76 2.35
C ASP A 12 -10.85 4.93 3.40
N GLU A 13 -11.37 5.56 4.47
CA GLU A 13 -12.01 4.82 5.57
C GLU A 13 -13.20 5.56 6.22
N LEU A 14 -14.33 4.86 6.37
CA LEU A 14 -15.53 5.32 7.08
C LEU A 14 -15.94 4.32 8.16
N ARG A 15 -16.01 4.77 9.42
CA ARG A 15 -16.50 3.98 10.56
C ARG A 15 -17.74 4.62 11.20
N ILE A 16 -18.74 3.81 11.54
CA ILE A 16 -19.98 4.25 12.21
C ILE A 16 -20.14 3.51 13.54
N TYR A 17 -20.32 4.25 14.63
CA TYR A 17 -20.48 3.69 15.97
C TYR A 17 -21.91 3.91 16.48
N ASN A 18 -22.55 2.84 16.96
CA ASN A 18 -23.85 2.91 17.63
C ASN A 18 -23.71 3.22 19.13
N ARG A 19 -22.71 4.01 19.50
CA ARG A 19 -22.43 4.45 20.88
C ARG A 19 -21.62 5.75 20.86
N VAL A 20 -21.64 6.48 21.98
CA VAL A 20 -20.75 7.61 22.20
C VAL A 20 -19.33 7.10 22.41
N LEU A 21 -18.37 7.71 21.73
CA LEU A 21 -16.94 7.48 21.93
C LEU A 21 -16.40 8.49 22.95
N SER A 22 -15.55 8.04 23.85
CA SER A 22 -14.77 8.90 24.73
C SER A 22 -13.58 9.53 24.00
N GLU A 23 -13.02 10.61 24.57
CA GLU A 23 -11.87 11.32 23.99
C GLU A 23 -10.66 10.39 23.78
N SER A 24 -10.37 9.52 24.75
CA SER A 24 -9.28 8.56 24.66
C SER A 24 -9.50 7.53 23.55
N GLU A 25 -10.73 7.07 23.34
CA GLU A 25 -11.06 6.15 22.25
C GLU A 25 -10.89 6.83 20.88
N ILE A 26 -11.27 8.09 20.74
CA ILE A 26 -11.04 8.86 19.51
C ILE A 26 -9.54 9.00 19.24
N GLN A 27 -8.74 9.32 20.25
CA GLN A 27 -7.28 9.43 20.11
C GLN A 27 -6.65 8.10 19.68
N GLN A 28 -7.09 6.98 20.24
CA GLN A 28 -6.62 5.66 19.85
C GLN A 28 -6.96 5.35 18.38
N LEU A 29 -8.15 5.71 17.91
CA LEU A 29 -8.55 5.49 16.51
C LEU A 29 -7.64 6.25 15.52
N TYR A 30 -7.23 7.47 15.85
CA TYR A 30 -6.27 8.23 15.03
C TYR A 30 -4.85 7.63 15.06
N GLN A 31 -4.45 7.04 16.18
CA GLN A 31 -3.14 6.41 16.31
C GLN A 31 -3.04 5.06 15.60
N MET A 32 -4.14 4.31 15.54
CA MET A 32 -4.22 3.02 14.83
C MET A 32 -4.05 3.16 13.32
N ASN A 33 -4.51 4.26 12.72
CA ASN A 33 -4.42 4.51 11.28
C ASN A 33 -3.04 5.03 10.82
N ASN A 34 -2.03 5.08 11.72
CA ASN A 34 -0.63 5.29 11.35
C ASN A 34 0.07 4.02 10.86
N GLN A 35 -0.68 2.97 10.51
CA GLN A 35 -0.09 1.88 9.73
C GLN A 35 0.20 2.42 8.32
N PRO A 36 1.44 2.24 7.81
CA PRO A 36 1.76 2.63 6.44
C PRO A 36 0.74 1.98 5.53
N SER A 37 0.02 2.78 4.76
CA SER A 37 -1.08 2.37 3.90
C SER A 37 -0.81 1.01 3.25
N ASP A 38 -1.65 0.01 3.53
CA ASP A 38 -1.60 -1.34 2.95
C ASP A 38 -1.78 -1.34 1.41
N ASN A 39 -1.94 -0.17 0.81
CA ASN A 39 -2.06 -0.02 -0.63
C ASN A 39 -0.69 -0.13 -1.29
N CYS A 40 -0.37 -1.37 -1.67
CA CYS A 40 0.85 -1.75 -2.37
C CYS A 40 0.82 -1.38 -3.87
N TRP A 41 0.65 -0.10 -4.17
CA TRP A 41 0.69 0.39 -5.55
C TRP A 41 2.12 0.52 -6.04
N ALA A 42 2.40 -0.08 -7.19
CA ALA A 42 3.63 0.17 -7.92
C ALA A 42 3.55 1.54 -8.61
N ILE A 43 4.63 2.31 -8.52
CA ILE A 43 4.73 3.65 -9.12
C ILE A 43 5.58 3.54 -10.38
N TYR A 44 5.01 3.86 -11.54
CA TYR A 44 5.73 3.90 -12.81
C TYR A 44 6.01 5.35 -13.23
N GLU A 45 7.28 5.74 -13.28
CA GLU A 45 7.70 7.07 -13.68
C GLU A 45 9.01 7.02 -14.49
N ASN A 46 9.04 7.70 -15.64
CA ASN A 46 10.23 7.81 -16.50
C ASN A 46 10.90 6.47 -16.86
N GLY A 47 10.12 5.39 -17.01
CA GLY A 47 10.65 4.05 -17.30
C GLY A 47 11.10 3.27 -16.07
N SER A 48 11.12 3.88 -14.89
CA SER A 48 11.36 3.21 -13.62
C SER A 48 10.05 2.77 -12.99
N LEU A 49 10.01 1.54 -12.48
CA LEU A 49 8.89 0.97 -11.75
C LEU A 49 9.35 0.68 -10.32
N HIS A 50 8.76 1.37 -9.36
CA HIS A 50 9.07 1.26 -7.94
C HIS A 50 7.95 0.51 -7.20
N ILE A 51 8.29 -0.56 -6.50
CA ILE A 51 7.36 -1.40 -5.71
C ILE A 51 7.75 -1.32 -4.22
N PRO A 52 6.95 -0.64 -3.38
CA PRO A 52 7.34 -0.32 -2.00
C PRO A 52 7.12 -1.44 -0.95
N CYS A 53 6.63 -2.62 -1.35
CA CYS A 53 6.03 -3.60 -0.42
C CYS A 53 5.93 -5.04 -0.97
N VAL A 54 7.00 -5.54 -1.59
CA VAL A 54 7.07 -6.95 -2.00
C VAL A 54 7.13 -7.85 -0.77
N LYS A 55 6.11 -8.68 -0.58
CA LYS A 55 6.05 -9.69 0.50
C LYS A 55 6.49 -11.05 -0.02
N VAL A 56 7.50 -11.64 0.61
CA VAL A 56 8.12 -12.91 0.22
C VAL A 56 8.07 -13.87 1.40
N MET A 57 7.78 -15.15 1.14
CA MET A 57 7.93 -16.21 2.13
C MET A 57 9.33 -16.81 2.03
N GLY A 58 10.08 -16.77 3.14
CA GLY A 58 11.40 -17.37 3.27
C GLY A 58 11.36 -18.89 3.32
N PRO A 59 12.50 -19.57 3.14
CA PRO A 59 12.60 -21.03 3.13
C PRO A 59 12.25 -21.66 4.50
N PHE A 60 12.23 -20.86 5.56
CA PHE A 60 11.88 -21.29 6.91
C PHE A 60 10.48 -20.83 7.35
N GLY A 61 9.69 -20.28 6.43
CA GLY A 61 8.33 -19.78 6.69
C GLY A 61 8.28 -18.40 7.35
N ASP A 62 9.42 -17.71 7.43
CA ASP A 62 9.50 -16.31 7.80
C ASP A 62 8.93 -15.40 6.70
N GLU A 63 8.26 -14.32 7.11
CA GLU A 63 7.74 -13.31 6.20
C GLU A 63 8.78 -12.20 6.03
N LEU A 64 9.22 -12.00 4.78
CA LEU A 64 10.20 -10.99 4.42
C LEU A 64 9.55 -9.89 3.59
N HIS A 65 9.90 -8.64 3.86
CA HIS A 65 9.43 -7.47 3.13
C HIS A 65 10.58 -6.83 2.37
N TYR A 66 10.33 -6.48 1.11
CA TYR A 66 11.30 -5.84 0.24
C TYR A 66 10.69 -4.64 -0.48
N GLU A 67 11.55 -3.66 -0.72
CA GLU A 67 11.37 -2.63 -1.72
C GLU A 67 12.11 -3.07 -2.99
N ALA A 68 11.45 -2.98 -4.15
CA ALA A 68 12.02 -3.39 -5.43
C ALA A 68 11.93 -2.25 -6.45
N ASP A 69 13.04 -2.03 -7.15
CA ASP A 69 13.14 -1.12 -8.28
C ASP A 69 13.34 -1.93 -9.56
N MET A 70 12.60 -1.61 -10.61
CA MET A 70 12.68 -2.27 -11.90
C MET A 70 12.71 -1.25 -13.04
N GLN A 71 13.38 -1.57 -14.13
CA GLN A 71 13.48 -0.71 -15.31
C GLN A 71 12.75 -1.34 -16.49
N TYR A 72 11.91 -0.57 -17.17
CA TYR A 72 11.22 -0.99 -18.38
C TYR A 72 12.23 -1.30 -19.51
N GLU A 73 12.02 -2.41 -20.20
CA GLU A 73 12.79 -2.81 -21.38
C GLU A 73 12.08 -2.33 -22.66
N PRO A 74 12.61 -1.31 -23.37
CA PRO A 74 11.97 -0.77 -24.55
C PRO A 74 11.82 -1.83 -25.65
N LEU A 75 10.70 -1.78 -26.38
CA LEU A 75 10.41 -2.66 -27.52
C LEU A 75 10.26 -4.15 -27.16
N SER A 76 10.11 -4.48 -25.87
CA SER A 76 9.72 -5.83 -25.44
C SER A 76 8.23 -6.08 -25.73
N GLU A 77 7.91 -7.18 -26.41
CA GLU A 77 6.56 -7.72 -26.48
C GLU A 77 6.54 -9.14 -25.90
N PRO A 78 5.89 -9.37 -24.74
CA PRO A 78 5.11 -8.42 -23.93
C PRO A 78 5.98 -7.39 -23.17
N MET A 79 5.34 -6.34 -22.67
CA MET A 79 5.96 -5.33 -21.81
C MET A 79 6.71 -6.02 -20.66
N SER A 80 8.03 -5.82 -20.60
CA SER A 80 8.93 -6.48 -19.67
C SER A 80 9.68 -5.46 -18.82
N PHE A 81 10.00 -5.85 -17.58
CA PHE A 81 10.76 -5.05 -16.63
C PHE A 81 11.96 -5.86 -16.14
N GLN A 82 13.11 -5.21 -16.03
CA GLN A 82 14.33 -5.78 -15.49
C GLN A 82 14.54 -5.32 -14.05
N LEU A 83 14.81 -6.25 -13.14
CA LEU A 83 15.09 -5.91 -11.74
C LEU A 83 16.41 -5.13 -11.65
N THR A 84 16.35 -3.91 -11.12
CA THR A 84 17.53 -3.05 -10.94
C THR A 84 17.98 -2.97 -9.48
N GLY A 85 17.05 -3.19 -8.54
CA GLY A 85 17.37 -3.21 -7.12
C GLY A 85 16.31 -3.93 -6.29
N ALA A 86 16.75 -4.57 -5.21
CA ALA A 86 15.86 -5.07 -4.16
C ALA A 86 16.53 -4.84 -2.80
N LYS A 87 15.82 -4.23 -1.85
CA LYS A 87 16.31 -3.92 -0.51
C LYS A 87 15.31 -4.39 0.54
N PRO A 88 15.76 -5.05 1.62
CA PRO A 88 14.86 -5.42 2.71
C PRO A 88 14.31 -4.16 3.39
N LYS A 89 13.05 -4.23 3.81
CA LYS A 89 12.37 -3.19 4.57
C LYS A 89 12.46 -3.45 6.07
#